data_AF-A0A2G5RGJ6-F1
#
_entry.id   AF-A0A2G5RGJ6-F1
#
_cell.length_a   1.000
_cell.length_b   1.000
_cell.length_c   1.000
_cell.angle_alpha   90.00
_cell.angle_beta   90.00
_cell.angle_gamma   90.00
#
_symmetry.space_group_name_H-M   'P 1'
#
loop_
_entity.id
_entity.type
_entity.pdbx_description
1 polymer ?
#
loop_
_entity_poly.entity_id
_entity_poly.type
_entity_poly.pdbx_seq_one_letter_code
_entity_poly.pdbx_strand_id
1 'polypeptide(L)'
;MSNGVVFVHSGWRCSSTYIWHRFRAAPNVRAYYEPWHEQLAGVTAETIRAETPANSGLRHPGGSEPYLKEFEVVLDENGGVQRFDASFALDRFWIEPEASDLAQQAYVERLIEAARIRGETPVLACCRTLGRAGWLKKRFGGFHIVLVRDPVQQWLSFYSLRRRPRPTYFELCHYVLLSEMAVWRDAARQILGRAFDGSGALSQRLAAVRRALKRRPATLSFQAFLAVWLASHLKALPYADLVIDVDRLARDQAYAREIEAAIAAGCGVRPDFSDCRAPAPHGVAPPIEWRKAARAVVDAMGLHEAIVGVDAHPILFRKLAPAFAALPPARAGVLARVGEMLAGVAGGAALARLQTKFRRA
;
A
#
# COMPACT_ATOMS: atom_id res chain seq x y z
N MET A 1 -5.18 -0.16 29.85
CA MET A 1 -4.64 0.27 28.55
C MET A 1 -5.52 -0.36 27.48
N SER A 2 -6.13 0.41 26.60
CA SER A 2 -7.12 -0.11 25.65
C SER A 2 -6.46 -1.06 24.64
N ASN A 3 -6.80 -2.36 24.69
CA ASN A 3 -6.45 -3.38 23.68
C ASN A 3 -7.24 -3.14 22.37
N GLY A 4 -7.01 -1.98 21.75
CA GLY A 4 -7.56 -1.61 20.46
C GLY A 4 -6.97 -2.46 19.34
N VAL A 5 -7.76 -2.75 18.30
CA VAL A 5 -7.25 -3.40 17.08
C VAL A 5 -6.35 -2.43 16.31
N VAL A 6 -5.32 -2.95 15.66
CA VAL A 6 -4.46 -2.20 14.75
C VAL A 6 -4.70 -2.70 13.32
N PHE A 7 -4.96 -1.79 12.40
CA PHE A 7 -5.05 -2.09 10.97
C PHE A 7 -3.87 -1.48 10.24
N VAL A 8 -3.17 -2.29 9.44
CA VAL A 8 -2.09 -1.82 8.55
C VAL A 8 -2.56 -1.98 7.11
N HIS A 9 -2.89 -0.86 6.48
CA HIS A 9 -3.36 -0.78 5.11
C HIS A 9 -2.20 -0.48 4.17
N SER A 10 -2.12 -1.23 3.08
CA SER A 10 -1.04 -1.07 2.10
C SER A 10 -1.52 -1.39 0.70
N GLY A 11 -0.73 -1.06 -0.31
CA GLY A 11 -0.84 -1.66 -1.64
C GLY A 11 0.14 -2.83 -1.78
N TRP A 12 -0.05 -3.66 -2.81
CA TRP A 12 0.91 -4.72 -3.12
C TRP A 12 2.32 -4.16 -3.30
N ARG A 13 3.33 -4.87 -2.77
CA ARG A 13 4.75 -4.47 -2.84
C ARG A 13 5.06 -3.13 -2.14
N CYS A 14 4.29 -2.76 -1.12
CA CYS A 14 4.51 -1.56 -0.29
C CYS A 14 5.17 -1.89 1.06
N SER A 15 6.12 -2.84 1.07
CA SER A 15 6.84 -3.28 2.29
C SER A 15 5.96 -3.78 3.45
N SER A 16 4.69 -4.13 3.17
CA SER A 16 3.71 -4.55 4.18
C SER A 16 4.15 -5.78 4.95
N THR A 17 4.81 -6.74 4.29
CA THR A 17 5.34 -7.94 4.96
C THR A 17 6.42 -7.62 5.98
N TYR A 18 7.29 -6.64 5.71
CA TYR A 18 8.30 -6.20 6.68
C TYR A 18 7.61 -5.56 7.89
N ILE A 19 6.70 -4.60 7.67
CA ILE A 19 5.97 -3.95 8.76
C ILE A 19 5.19 -4.96 9.60
N TRP A 20 4.42 -5.86 8.95
CA TRP A 20 3.72 -6.96 9.60
C TRP A 20 4.66 -7.80 10.46
N HIS A 21 5.83 -8.19 9.93
CA HIS A 21 6.80 -8.99 10.67
C HIS A 21 7.30 -8.26 11.93
N ARG A 22 7.50 -6.94 11.87
CA ARG A 22 7.91 -6.15 13.05
C ARG A 22 6.81 -6.05 14.10
N PHE A 23 5.53 -6.03 13.69
CA PHE A 23 4.41 -6.19 14.63
C PHE A 23 4.35 -7.61 15.21
N ARG A 24 4.53 -8.63 14.39
CA ARG A 24 4.53 -10.04 14.80
C ARG A 24 5.58 -10.34 15.87
N ALA A 25 6.75 -9.72 15.75
CA ALA A 25 7.84 -9.87 16.71
C ALA A 25 7.61 -9.14 18.04
N ALA A 26 6.61 -8.26 18.15
CA ALA A 26 6.31 -7.54 19.37
C ALA A 26 5.59 -8.45 20.39
N PRO A 27 5.85 -8.27 21.71
CA PRO A 27 5.22 -9.09 22.74
C PRO A 27 3.69 -8.87 22.78
N ASN A 28 2.95 -9.93 23.10
CA ASN A 28 1.48 -9.93 23.24
C ASN A 28 0.73 -9.42 22.00
N VAL A 29 1.27 -9.67 20.80
CA VAL A 29 0.63 -9.31 19.52
C VAL A 29 0.23 -10.57 18.76
N ARG A 30 -0.98 -10.55 18.19
CA ARG A 30 -1.40 -11.49 17.14
C ARG A 30 -1.48 -10.73 15.81
N ALA A 31 -0.44 -10.89 15.00
CA ALA A 31 -0.35 -10.22 13.71
C ALA A 31 -0.84 -11.13 12.57
N TYR A 32 -2.06 -10.91 12.09
CA TYR A 32 -2.62 -11.62 10.94
C TYR A 32 -2.00 -11.10 9.63
N TYR A 33 -1.35 -12.00 8.89
CA TYR A 33 -0.78 -11.73 7.58
C TYR A 33 -1.84 -11.84 6.48
N GLU A 34 -2.07 -10.75 5.76
CA GLU A 34 -2.98 -10.69 4.60
C GLU A 34 -4.37 -11.32 4.88
N PRO A 35 -5.12 -10.89 5.91
CA PRO A 35 -6.45 -11.44 6.27
C PRO A 35 -7.55 -11.28 5.21
N TRP A 36 -7.23 -10.75 4.03
CA TRP A 36 -8.13 -10.72 2.88
C TRP A 36 -7.58 -11.50 1.68
N HIS A 37 -6.62 -12.40 1.89
CA HIS A 37 -6.10 -13.25 0.82
C HIS A 37 -7.10 -14.37 0.48
N GLU A 38 -7.42 -14.56 -0.80
CA GLU A 38 -8.41 -15.54 -1.25
C GLU A 38 -8.08 -17.00 -0.85
N GLN A 39 -6.79 -17.29 -0.61
CA GLN A 39 -6.32 -18.61 -0.16
C GLN A 39 -6.89 -19.02 1.21
N LEU A 40 -7.30 -18.06 2.03
CA LEU A 40 -7.88 -18.32 3.35
C LEU A 40 -9.21 -19.07 3.26
N ALA A 41 -9.86 -19.11 2.09
CA ALA A 41 -11.10 -19.88 1.88
C ALA A 41 -10.87 -21.40 1.88
N GLY A 42 -9.64 -21.87 1.68
CA GLY A 42 -9.34 -23.31 1.59
C GLY A 42 -8.06 -23.73 2.28
N VAL A 43 -7.49 -22.87 3.14
CA VAL A 43 -6.26 -23.17 3.87
C VAL A 43 -6.54 -24.24 4.95
N THR A 44 -5.64 -25.20 5.13
CA THR A 44 -5.74 -26.23 6.18
C THR A 44 -4.59 -26.07 7.16
N ALA A 45 -4.66 -26.73 8.32
CA ALA A 45 -3.56 -26.70 9.28
C ALA A 45 -2.25 -27.26 8.67
N GLU A 46 -2.36 -28.21 7.74
CA GLU A 46 -1.20 -28.74 7.00
C GLU A 46 -0.60 -27.68 6.06
N THR A 47 -1.42 -27.00 5.25
CA THR A 47 -0.90 -26.00 4.32
C THR A 47 -0.35 -24.78 5.05
N ILE A 48 -0.93 -24.38 6.19
CA ILE A 48 -0.34 -23.37 7.06
C ILE A 48 1.07 -23.80 7.47
N ARG A 49 1.26 -24.99 8.02
CA ARG A 49 2.59 -25.44 8.49
C ARG A 49 3.63 -25.53 7.38
N ALA A 50 3.21 -25.77 6.14
CA ALA A 50 4.10 -25.91 4.99
C ALA A 50 4.61 -24.56 4.46
N GLU A 51 3.83 -23.47 4.51
CA GLU A 51 4.18 -22.20 3.86
C GLU A 51 4.96 -21.25 4.78
N THR A 52 6.25 -21.08 4.48
CA THR A 52 7.18 -20.28 5.29
C THR A 52 7.86 -19.17 4.46
N PRO A 53 8.40 -18.13 5.10
CA PRO A 53 9.21 -17.13 4.41
C PRO A 53 10.38 -17.70 3.60
N ALA A 54 11.00 -18.76 4.11
CA ALA A 54 12.11 -19.43 3.44
C ALA A 54 11.72 -20.09 2.10
N ASN A 55 10.48 -20.58 1.95
CA ASN A 55 10.07 -21.35 0.77
C ASN A 55 9.09 -20.65 -0.17
N SER A 56 8.68 -19.41 0.11
CA SER A 56 7.70 -18.69 -0.72
C SER A 56 8.26 -18.13 -2.04
N GLY A 57 9.58 -18.05 -2.19
CA GLY A 57 10.24 -17.43 -3.35
C GLY A 57 10.09 -15.90 -3.44
N LEU A 58 9.47 -15.25 -2.44
CA LEU A 58 9.15 -13.81 -2.45
C LEU A 58 10.14 -12.91 -1.69
N ARG A 59 11.23 -13.48 -1.14
CA ARG A 59 12.27 -12.79 -0.36
C ARG A 59 11.72 -12.02 0.85
N HIS A 60 10.76 -12.60 1.57
CA HIS A 60 10.18 -11.97 2.76
C HIS A 60 10.99 -12.31 4.03
N PRO A 61 10.99 -11.44 5.06
CA PRO A 61 11.57 -11.74 6.37
C PRO A 61 10.71 -12.76 7.15
N GLY A 62 11.29 -13.44 8.15
CA GLY A 62 10.56 -14.31 9.09
C GLY A 62 11.01 -15.77 9.20
N GLY A 63 12.12 -16.14 8.55
CA GLY A 63 12.74 -17.46 8.75
C GLY A 63 11.82 -18.64 8.40
N SER A 64 11.71 -19.60 9.31
CA SER A 64 10.93 -20.84 9.15
C SER A 64 9.55 -20.79 9.79
N GLU A 65 9.16 -19.68 10.43
CA GLU A 65 7.84 -19.60 11.05
C GLU A 65 6.78 -19.35 9.97
N PRO A 66 5.70 -20.17 9.91
CA PRO A 66 4.71 -20.02 8.86
C PRO A 66 4.03 -18.66 8.82
N TYR A 67 3.72 -18.14 7.63
CA TYR A 67 3.06 -16.83 7.48
C TYR A 67 1.68 -16.77 8.10
N LEU A 68 0.94 -17.89 8.02
CA LEU A 68 -0.47 -17.96 8.35
C LEU A 68 -0.72 -18.61 9.72
N LYS A 69 0.33 -18.85 10.52
CA LYS A 69 0.23 -19.51 11.83
C LYS A 69 -0.83 -18.87 12.72
N GLU A 70 -0.99 -17.55 12.64
CA GLU A 70 -1.95 -16.80 13.45
C GLU A 70 -3.40 -17.21 13.21
N PHE A 71 -3.71 -17.80 12.04
CA PHE A 71 -5.03 -18.30 11.67
C PHE A 71 -5.36 -19.70 12.21
N GLU A 72 -4.38 -20.47 12.73
CA GLU A 72 -4.63 -21.84 13.22
C GLU A 72 -5.77 -21.91 14.26
N VAL A 73 -5.89 -20.88 15.10
CA VAL A 73 -6.91 -20.79 16.16
C VAL A 73 -8.33 -20.46 15.66
N VAL A 74 -8.46 -20.13 14.37
CA VAL A 74 -9.72 -19.77 13.70
C VAL A 74 -9.93 -20.57 12.42
N LEU A 75 -9.27 -21.73 12.29
CA LEU A 75 -9.56 -22.66 11.20
C LEU A 75 -10.92 -23.35 11.41
N ASP A 76 -11.60 -23.62 10.31
CA ASP A 76 -12.72 -24.56 10.27
C ASP A 76 -12.21 -26.00 10.21
N GLU A 77 -12.97 -26.94 10.77
CA GLU A 77 -12.64 -28.37 10.75
C GLU A 77 -12.53 -28.91 9.31
N ASN A 78 -13.32 -28.35 8.39
CA ASN A 78 -13.32 -28.74 6.97
C ASN A 78 -12.30 -27.94 6.14
N GLY A 79 -11.47 -27.12 6.78
CA GLY A 79 -10.54 -26.20 6.11
C GLY A 79 -11.17 -24.84 5.80
N GLY A 80 -10.28 -23.88 5.55
CA GLY A 80 -10.61 -22.46 5.48
C GLY A 80 -10.60 -21.78 6.84
N VAL A 81 -10.52 -20.45 6.83
CA VAL A 81 -10.67 -19.63 8.04
C VAL A 81 -12.15 -19.39 8.31
N GLN A 82 -12.57 -19.57 9.57
CA GLN A 82 -13.95 -19.36 10.01
C GLN A 82 -14.50 -18.02 9.52
N ARG A 83 -15.70 -18.06 8.92
CA ARG A 83 -16.45 -16.92 8.38
C ARG A 83 -15.78 -16.20 7.20
N PHE A 84 -14.63 -16.65 6.70
CA PHE A 84 -14.01 -16.06 5.53
C PHE A 84 -14.77 -16.44 4.25
N ASP A 85 -15.05 -15.45 3.41
CA ASP A 85 -15.59 -15.64 2.07
C ASP A 85 -14.60 -15.09 1.04
N ALA A 86 -14.33 -15.86 -0.01
CA ALA A 86 -13.34 -15.49 -1.03
C ALA A 86 -13.67 -14.15 -1.74
N SER A 87 -14.95 -13.75 -1.79
CA SER A 87 -15.37 -12.44 -2.33
C SER A 87 -14.84 -11.26 -1.52
N PHE A 88 -14.45 -11.47 -0.25
CA PHE A 88 -13.82 -10.42 0.54
C PHE A 88 -12.48 -9.97 -0.07
N ALA A 89 -11.79 -10.83 -0.82
CA ALA A 89 -10.45 -10.52 -1.32
C ALA A 89 -10.44 -9.30 -2.26
N LEU A 90 -11.18 -9.36 -3.38
CA LEU A 90 -11.21 -8.29 -4.39
C LEU A 90 -12.62 -7.82 -4.75
N ASP A 91 -13.62 -8.68 -4.71
CA ASP A 91 -14.99 -8.38 -5.16
C ASP A 91 -15.62 -7.30 -4.27
N ARG A 92 -15.31 -7.36 -2.98
CA ARG A 92 -15.72 -6.36 -1.99
C ARG A 92 -14.56 -5.47 -1.58
N PHE A 93 -13.70 -5.09 -2.53
CA PHE A 93 -12.56 -4.21 -2.26
C PHE A 93 -12.97 -2.77 -1.97
N TRP A 94 -13.91 -2.25 -2.76
CA TRP A 94 -14.41 -0.88 -2.64
C TRP A 94 -15.66 -0.87 -1.76
N ILE A 95 -15.50 -0.55 -0.47
CA ILE A 95 -16.62 -0.47 0.48
C ILE A 95 -16.71 0.95 1.02
N GLU A 96 -17.89 1.56 0.89
CA GLU A 96 -18.16 2.87 1.48
C GLU A 96 -18.24 2.77 3.02
N PRO A 97 -17.80 3.81 3.76
CA PRO A 97 -17.81 3.80 5.23
C PRO A 97 -19.17 3.42 5.83
N GLU A 98 -20.25 3.83 5.17
CA GLU A 98 -21.63 3.60 5.61
C GLU A 98 -22.23 2.28 5.14
N ALA A 99 -21.60 1.59 4.18
CA ALA A 99 -22.16 0.37 3.61
C ALA A 99 -22.26 -0.76 4.65
N SER A 100 -23.31 -1.55 4.55
CA SER A 100 -23.48 -2.78 5.33
C SER A 100 -22.76 -3.94 4.63
N ASP A 101 -21.94 -4.68 5.38
CA ASP A 101 -21.39 -5.97 4.96
C ASP A 101 -21.24 -6.85 6.21
N LEU A 102 -22.37 -7.40 6.66
CA LEU A 102 -22.45 -8.17 7.91
C LEU A 102 -21.55 -9.42 7.88
N ALA A 103 -21.41 -10.05 6.70
CA ALA A 103 -20.58 -11.24 6.56
C ALA A 103 -19.10 -10.90 6.80
N GLN A 104 -18.61 -9.84 6.15
CA GLN A 104 -17.24 -9.39 6.34
C GLN A 104 -17.02 -8.81 7.74
N GLN A 105 -18.04 -8.17 8.32
CA GLN A 105 -17.97 -7.68 9.69
C GLN A 105 -17.78 -8.84 10.68
N ALA A 106 -18.60 -9.88 10.58
CA ALA A 106 -18.51 -11.06 11.45
C ALA A 106 -17.17 -11.80 11.30
N TYR A 107 -16.59 -11.81 10.09
CA TYR A 107 -15.24 -12.34 9.86
C TYR A 107 -14.17 -11.56 10.63
N VAL A 108 -14.16 -10.23 10.51
CA VAL A 108 -13.16 -9.38 11.19
C VAL A 108 -13.34 -9.43 12.72
N GLU A 109 -14.57 -9.41 13.20
CA GLU A 109 -14.90 -9.61 14.63
C GLU A 109 -14.31 -10.91 15.16
N ARG A 110 -14.44 -12.00 14.40
CA ARG A 110 -13.89 -13.30 14.80
C ARG A 110 -12.37 -13.28 14.96
N LEU A 111 -11.64 -12.63 14.04
CA LEU A 111 -10.18 -12.49 14.15
C LEU A 111 -9.78 -11.64 15.37
N ILE A 112 -10.48 -10.53 15.59
CA ILE A 112 -10.24 -9.63 16.72
C ILE A 112 -10.51 -10.35 18.05
N GLU A 113 -11.64 -11.05 18.14
CA GLU A 113 -12.03 -11.83 19.31
C GLU A 113 -11.01 -12.93 19.62
N ALA A 114 -10.57 -13.68 18.61
CA ALA A 114 -9.60 -14.76 18.79
C ALA A 114 -8.26 -14.29 19.37
N ALA A 115 -7.78 -13.09 18.98
CA ALA A 115 -6.62 -12.47 19.62
C ALA A 115 -6.90 -12.04 21.06
N ARG A 116 -8.05 -11.39 21.28
CA ARG A 116 -8.41 -10.83 22.60
C ARG A 116 -8.61 -11.89 23.67
N ILE A 117 -9.23 -13.02 23.35
CA ILE A 117 -9.42 -14.15 24.28
C ILE A 117 -8.07 -14.66 24.81
N ARG A 118 -6.99 -14.49 24.03
CA ARG A 118 -5.63 -14.89 24.39
C ARG A 118 -4.84 -13.77 25.06
N GLY A 119 -5.46 -12.62 25.33
CA GLY A 119 -4.80 -11.44 25.89
C GLY A 119 -3.88 -10.72 24.90
N GLU A 120 -3.98 -11.01 23.60
CA GLU A 120 -3.11 -10.44 22.56
C GLU A 120 -3.77 -9.22 21.89
N THR A 121 -2.96 -8.25 21.46
CA THR A 121 -3.40 -7.14 20.60
C THR A 121 -3.55 -7.63 19.15
N PRO A 122 -4.74 -7.53 18.54
CA PRO A 122 -4.93 -7.92 17.15
C PRO A 122 -4.31 -6.88 16.21
N VAL A 123 -3.45 -7.33 15.29
CA VAL A 123 -2.90 -6.53 14.20
C VAL A 123 -3.28 -7.18 12.87
N LEU A 124 -4.02 -6.48 12.02
CA LEU A 124 -4.44 -6.97 10.71
C LEU A 124 -3.70 -6.19 9.62
N ALA A 125 -2.72 -6.83 8.98
CA ALA A 125 -1.89 -6.19 7.95
C ALA A 125 -2.19 -6.74 6.57
N CYS A 126 -2.69 -5.90 5.66
CA CYS A 126 -3.16 -6.37 4.36
C CYS A 126 -2.97 -5.36 3.22
N CYS A 127 -2.64 -5.88 2.04
CA CYS A 127 -2.56 -5.11 0.81
C CYS A 127 -3.90 -4.93 0.07
N ARG A 128 -5.00 -5.50 0.61
CA ARG A 128 -6.34 -5.49 0.00
C ARG A 128 -7.38 -4.63 0.74
N THR A 129 -6.94 -3.82 1.69
CA THR A 129 -7.83 -3.07 2.60
C THR A 129 -7.89 -1.56 2.36
N LEU A 130 -7.04 -0.98 1.50
CA LEU A 130 -7.06 0.47 1.27
C LEU A 130 -8.44 0.96 0.78
N GLY A 131 -9.08 0.22 -0.13
CA GLY A 131 -10.41 0.54 -0.65
C GLY A 131 -11.57 0.44 0.36
N ARG A 132 -11.30 0.00 1.59
CA ARG A 132 -12.29 -0.16 2.66
C ARG A 132 -11.80 0.32 4.03
N ALA A 133 -10.74 1.11 4.07
CA ALA A 133 -10.14 1.58 5.33
C ALA A 133 -11.16 2.39 6.17
N GLY A 134 -11.94 3.26 5.55
CA GLY A 134 -13.00 4.02 6.25
C GLY A 134 -14.12 3.14 6.79
N TRP A 135 -14.50 2.08 6.07
CA TRP A 135 -15.44 1.08 6.57
C TRP A 135 -14.87 0.37 7.80
N LEU A 136 -13.63 -0.12 7.73
CA LEU A 136 -12.96 -0.76 8.87
C LEU A 136 -12.90 0.18 10.09
N LYS A 137 -12.49 1.44 9.89
CA LYS A 137 -12.39 2.45 10.96
C LYS A 137 -13.74 2.69 11.62
N LYS A 138 -14.81 2.83 10.84
CA LYS A 138 -16.14 3.11 11.36
C LYS A 138 -16.73 1.93 12.14
N ARG A 139 -16.43 0.68 11.76
CA ARG A 139 -17.01 -0.51 12.41
C ARG A 139 -16.19 -1.00 13.60
N PHE A 140 -14.86 -0.90 13.54
CA PHE A 140 -13.98 -1.51 14.56
C PHE A 140 -13.21 -0.49 15.40
N GLY A 141 -13.24 0.80 15.02
CA GLY A 141 -12.36 1.80 15.62
C GLY A 141 -10.90 1.36 15.52
N GLY A 142 -10.13 1.56 16.58
CA GLY A 142 -8.74 1.14 16.63
C GLY A 142 -7.79 2.12 15.93
N PHE A 143 -6.55 1.66 15.72
CA PHE A 143 -5.45 2.44 15.18
C PHE A 143 -5.13 2.01 13.74
N HIS A 144 -5.21 2.94 12.80
CA HIS A 144 -5.13 2.72 11.37
C HIS A 144 -3.86 3.33 10.79
N ILE A 145 -3.02 2.46 10.25
CA ILE A 145 -1.75 2.80 9.64
C ILE A 145 -1.88 2.65 8.12
N VAL A 146 -1.57 3.70 7.36
CA VAL A 146 -1.53 3.65 5.89
C VAL A 146 -0.07 3.70 5.41
N LEU A 147 0.35 2.67 4.67
CA LEU A 147 1.68 2.58 4.08
C LEU A 147 1.68 3.17 2.66
N VAL A 148 2.58 4.12 2.42
CA VAL A 148 2.73 4.77 1.11
C VAL A 148 4.16 4.59 0.60
N ARG A 149 4.29 4.05 -0.61
CA ARG A 149 5.55 3.89 -1.35
C ARG A 149 5.55 4.74 -2.61
N ASP A 150 6.74 5.10 -3.08
CA ASP A 150 6.97 5.66 -4.40
C ASP A 150 6.28 4.80 -5.46
N PRO A 151 5.32 5.36 -6.21
CA PRO A 151 4.47 4.57 -7.10
C PRO A 151 5.28 3.93 -8.24
N VAL A 152 6.36 4.59 -8.69
CA VAL A 152 7.21 4.06 -9.76
C VAL A 152 8.00 2.85 -9.25
N GLN A 153 8.64 2.95 -8.10
CA GLN A 153 9.39 1.85 -7.49
C GLN A 153 8.47 0.71 -7.05
N GLN A 154 7.27 1.01 -6.57
CA GLN A 154 6.27 0.01 -6.22
C GLN A 154 5.82 -0.79 -7.46
N TRP A 155 5.51 -0.10 -8.57
CA TRP A 155 5.18 -0.74 -9.83
C TRP A 155 6.33 -1.58 -10.37
N LEU A 156 7.55 -1.04 -10.41
CA LEU A 156 8.74 -1.77 -10.84
C LEU A 156 8.97 -3.04 -10.01
N SER A 157 8.64 -3.01 -8.73
CA SER A 157 8.82 -4.15 -7.83
C SER A 157 8.04 -5.39 -8.25
N PHE A 158 6.78 -5.26 -8.68
CA PHE A 158 6.07 -6.41 -9.26
C PHE A 158 6.31 -6.55 -10.75
N TYR A 159 6.48 -5.46 -11.51
CA TYR A 159 6.68 -5.52 -12.95
C TYR A 159 7.97 -6.29 -13.32
N SER A 160 9.03 -6.17 -12.50
CA SER A 160 10.28 -6.91 -12.69
C SER A 160 10.13 -8.44 -12.55
N LEU A 161 9.05 -8.93 -11.93
CA LEU A 161 8.74 -10.37 -11.81
C LEU A 161 8.07 -10.94 -13.07
N ARG A 162 7.79 -10.09 -14.07
CA ARG A 162 7.06 -10.47 -15.28
C ARG A 162 7.89 -11.43 -16.13
N ARG A 163 7.40 -12.66 -16.32
CA ARG A 163 7.89 -13.60 -17.34
C ARG A 163 7.15 -13.34 -18.64
N ARG A 164 7.68 -12.46 -19.50
CA ARG A 164 7.03 -12.09 -20.77
C ARG A 164 6.62 -13.35 -21.56
N PRO A 165 5.41 -13.39 -22.14
CA PRO A 165 4.40 -12.31 -22.22
C PRO A 165 3.41 -12.26 -21.05
N ARG A 166 3.59 -13.02 -19.96
CA ARG A 166 2.55 -13.18 -18.93
C ARG A 166 2.59 -12.03 -17.92
N PRO A 167 1.50 -11.23 -17.74
CA PRO A 167 1.40 -10.30 -16.63
C PRO A 167 1.51 -11.04 -15.29
N THR A 168 2.07 -10.37 -14.30
CA THR A 168 2.08 -10.88 -12.93
C THR A 168 0.68 -10.93 -12.33
N TYR A 169 0.49 -11.72 -11.27
CA TYR A 169 -0.76 -11.71 -10.51
C TYR A 169 -1.13 -10.30 -10.04
N PHE A 170 -0.15 -9.53 -9.56
CA PHE A 170 -0.35 -8.14 -9.14
C PHE A 170 -0.90 -7.26 -10.25
N GLU A 171 -0.36 -7.34 -11.48
CA GLU A 171 -0.90 -6.60 -12.62
C GLU A 171 -2.36 -6.95 -12.90
N LEU A 172 -2.70 -8.24 -12.80
CA LEU A 172 -4.07 -8.72 -13.07
C LEU A 172 -5.06 -8.20 -12.00
N CYS A 173 -4.67 -8.16 -10.72
CA CYS A 173 -5.49 -7.55 -9.67
C CYS A 173 -5.77 -6.09 -9.95
N HIS A 174 -4.78 -5.30 -10.37
CA HIS A 174 -4.99 -3.89 -10.71
C HIS A 174 -5.91 -3.73 -11.93
N TYR A 175 -5.83 -4.61 -12.94
CA TYR A 175 -6.76 -4.57 -14.08
C TYR A 175 -8.19 -4.86 -13.67
N VAL A 176 -8.40 -5.87 -12.81
CA VAL A 176 -9.74 -6.20 -12.28
C VAL A 176 -10.30 -5.05 -11.45
N LEU A 177 -9.53 -4.58 -10.45
CA LEU A 177 -9.96 -3.47 -9.59
C LEU A 177 -10.28 -2.21 -10.39
N LEU A 178 -9.44 -1.84 -11.36
CA LEU A 178 -9.70 -0.69 -12.21
C LEU A 178 -10.99 -0.86 -13.02
N SER A 179 -11.23 -2.06 -13.57
CA SER A 179 -12.45 -2.31 -14.35
C SER A 179 -13.75 -2.21 -13.55
N GLU A 180 -13.66 -2.27 -12.22
CA GLU A 180 -14.79 -2.27 -11.28
C GLU A 180 -15.01 -0.92 -10.58
N MET A 181 -14.15 0.06 -10.83
CA MET A 181 -14.24 1.40 -10.22
C MET A 181 -15.39 2.20 -10.85
N ALA A 182 -16.59 2.11 -10.26
CA ALA A 182 -17.80 2.75 -10.76
C ALA A 182 -17.66 4.27 -10.97
N VAL A 183 -17.07 4.99 -10.00
CA VAL A 183 -16.83 6.45 -10.06
C VAL A 183 -15.91 6.85 -11.22
N TRP A 184 -14.99 5.97 -11.61
CA TRP A 184 -14.00 6.22 -12.65
C TRP A 184 -14.18 5.30 -13.87
N ARG A 185 -15.43 4.92 -14.18
CA ARG A 185 -15.74 3.98 -15.27
C ARG A 185 -15.17 4.42 -16.62
N ASP A 186 -15.28 5.71 -16.95
CA ASP A 186 -14.78 6.24 -18.23
C ASP A 186 -13.24 6.26 -18.27
N ALA A 187 -12.60 6.70 -17.18
CA ALA A 187 -11.15 6.65 -17.04
C ALA A 187 -10.62 5.20 -17.14
N ALA A 188 -11.30 4.25 -16.48
CA ALA A 188 -11.00 2.83 -16.56
C ALA A 188 -11.11 2.31 -18.00
N ARG A 189 -12.19 2.63 -18.72
CA ARG A 189 -12.37 2.25 -20.12
C ARG A 189 -11.30 2.87 -21.02
N GLN A 190 -10.91 4.12 -20.78
CA GLN A 190 -9.85 4.80 -21.52
C GLN A 190 -8.49 4.13 -21.30
N ILE A 191 -8.11 3.86 -20.05
CA ILE A 191 -6.82 3.26 -19.68
C ILE A 191 -6.73 1.81 -20.16
N LEU A 192 -7.77 1.01 -19.92
CA LEU A 192 -7.81 -0.40 -20.30
C LEU A 192 -8.09 -0.61 -21.79
N GLY A 193 -8.60 0.42 -22.48
CA GLY A 193 -8.99 0.41 -23.89
C GLY A 193 -10.30 -0.32 -24.19
N ARG A 194 -10.97 -0.86 -23.17
CA ARG A 194 -12.28 -1.54 -23.27
C ARG A 194 -12.90 -1.71 -21.89
N ALA A 195 -14.21 -1.97 -21.86
CA ALA A 195 -14.88 -2.48 -20.67
C ALA A 195 -14.62 -3.99 -20.51
N PHE A 196 -14.67 -4.44 -19.26
CA PHE A 196 -14.67 -5.84 -18.86
C PHE A 196 -15.96 -6.13 -18.11
N ASP A 197 -16.45 -7.36 -18.23
CA ASP A 197 -17.55 -7.84 -17.39
C ASP A 197 -17.03 -8.13 -15.99
N GLY A 198 -17.66 -7.51 -15.00
CA GLY A 198 -17.38 -7.71 -13.57
C GLY A 198 -18.13 -8.90 -12.96
N SER A 199 -18.91 -9.64 -13.75
CA SER A 199 -19.63 -10.82 -13.28
C SER A 199 -18.73 -12.05 -13.17
N GLY A 200 -19.17 -13.02 -12.37
CA GLY A 200 -18.52 -14.32 -12.21
C GLY A 200 -17.36 -14.36 -11.21
N ALA A 201 -16.79 -15.54 -11.07
CA ALA A 201 -15.73 -15.80 -10.09
C ALA A 201 -14.47 -15.01 -10.40
N LEU A 202 -13.72 -14.62 -9.36
CA LEU A 202 -12.48 -13.85 -9.51
C LEU A 202 -11.48 -14.50 -10.49
N SER A 203 -11.37 -15.84 -10.48
CA SER A 203 -10.51 -16.58 -11.42
C SER A 203 -10.88 -16.37 -12.89
N GLN A 204 -12.18 -16.27 -13.18
CA GLN A 204 -12.70 -16.01 -14.53
C GLN A 204 -12.40 -14.57 -14.97
N ARG A 205 -12.62 -13.60 -14.09
CA ARG A 205 -12.27 -12.19 -14.34
C ARG A 205 -10.78 -12.00 -14.56
N LEU A 206 -9.93 -12.59 -13.71
CA LEU A 206 -8.47 -12.60 -13.88
C LEU A 206 -8.06 -13.22 -15.22
N ALA A 207 -8.71 -14.31 -15.63
CA ALA A 207 -8.46 -14.94 -16.93
C ALA A 207 -8.89 -14.05 -18.12
N ALA A 208 -10.01 -13.34 -17.99
CA ALA A 208 -10.51 -12.42 -19.01
C ALA A 208 -9.55 -11.23 -19.24
N VAL A 209 -9.16 -10.53 -18.16
CA VAL A 209 -8.19 -9.42 -18.27
C VAL A 209 -6.83 -9.93 -18.74
N ARG A 210 -6.38 -11.12 -18.31
CA ARG A 210 -5.15 -11.73 -18.81
C ARG A 210 -5.22 -11.99 -20.31
N ARG A 211 -6.30 -12.59 -20.80
CA ARG A 211 -6.47 -12.92 -22.22
C ARG A 211 -6.40 -11.67 -23.10
N ALA A 212 -7.07 -10.60 -22.67
CA ALA A 212 -7.12 -9.33 -23.39
C ALA A 212 -5.81 -8.53 -23.29
N LEU A 213 -5.17 -8.51 -22.12
CA LEU A 213 -4.11 -7.54 -21.81
C LEU A 213 -2.69 -8.11 -21.77
N LYS A 214 -2.49 -9.44 -21.89
CA LYS A 214 -1.16 -10.08 -21.76
C LYS A 214 -0.07 -9.48 -22.65
N ARG A 215 -0.40 -9.00 -23.85
CA ARG A 215 0.57 -8.41 -24.80
C ARG A 215 0.60 -6.89 -24.80
N ARG A 216 -0.11 -6.22 -23.90
CA ARG A 216 -0.17 -4.75 -23.84
C ARG A 216 1.15 -4.16 -23.31
N PRO A 217 1.48 -2.91 -23.73
CA PRO A 217 2.73 -2.26 -23.35
C PRO A 217 2.81 -2.01 -21.83
N ALA A 218 4.04 -1.82 -21.34
CA ALA A 218 4.32 -1.52 -19.94
C ALA A 218 3.57 -0.28 -19.43
N THR A 219 3.35 0.71 -20.31
CA THR A 219 2.62 1.94 -19.97
C THR A 219 1.21 1.64 -19.47
N LEU A 220 0.48 0.69 -20.08
CA LEU A 220 -0.87 0.32 -19.62
C LEU A 220 -0.83 -0.29 -18.22
N SER A 221 0.17 -1.15 -17.94
CA SER A 221 0.38 -1.75 -16.62
C SER A 221 0.61 -0.68 -15.56
N PHE A 222 1.48 0.29 -15.84
CA PHE A 222 1.73 1.41 -14.93
C PHE A 222 0.51 2.31 -14.73
N GLN A 223 -0.22 2.65 -15.81
CA GLN A 223 -1.41 3.49 -15.72
C GLN A 223 -2.52 2.82 -14.91
N ALA A 224 -2.75 1.51 -15.11
CA ALA A 224 -3.74 0.77 -14.35
C ALA A 224 -3.37 0.67 -12.87
N PHE A 225 -2.09 0.37 -12.59
CA PHE A 225 -1.56 0.41 -11.23
C PHE A 225 -1.77 1.78 -10.59
N LEU A 226 -1.37 2.87 -11.26
CA LEU A 226 -1.41 4.20 -10.67
C LEU A 226 -2.84 4.67 -10.43
N ALA A 227 -3.78 4.34 -11.31
CA ALA A 227 -5.19 4.66 -11.13
C ALA A 227 -5.76 4.01 -9.85
N VAL A 228 -5.51 2.70 -9.67
CA VAL A 228 -5.92 1.97 -8.46
C VAL A 228 -5.17 2.49 -7.24
N TRP A 229 -3.87 2.79 -7.37
CA TRP A 229 -3.06 3.36 -6.29
C TRP A 229 -3.64 4.68 -5.80
N LEU A 230 -3.95 5.61 -6.72
CA LEU A 230 -4.53 6.91 -6.41
C LEU A 230 -5.89 6.77 -5.70
N ALA A 231 -6.82 6.02 -6.31
CA ALA A 231 -8.15 5.83 -5.72
C ALA A 231 -8.10 5.15 -4.35
N SER A 232 -7.23 4.15 -4.19
CA SER A 232 -7.03 3.45 -2.93
C SER A 232 -6.53 4.38 -1.82
N HIS A 233 -5.53 5.22 -2.11
CA HIS A 233 -4.99 6.14 -1.10
C HIS A 233 -5.92 7.31 -0.82
N LEU A 234 -6.58 7.88 -1.82
CA LEU A 234 -7.59 8.93 -1.62
C LEU A 234 -8.72 8.46 -0.72
N LYS A 235 -9.11 7.17 -0.82
CA LYS A 235 -10.12 6.56 0.05
C LYS A 235 -9.61 6.25 1.45
N ALA A 236 -8.33 5.90 1.62
CA ALA A 236 -7.77 5.45 2.90
C ALA A 236 -7.22 6.57 3.78
N LEU A 237 -6.56 7.57 3.19
CA LEU A 237 -5.85 8.62 3.92
C LEU A 237 -6.73 9.43 4.88
N PRO A 238 -7.99 9.77 4.57
CA PRO A 238 -8.87 10.47 5.51
C PRO A 238 -9.15 9.71 6.82
N TYR A 239 -8.89 8.41 6.85
CA TYR A 239 -9.17 7.52 7.99
C TYR A 239 -7.89 6.99 8.66
N ALA A 240 -6.71 7.47 8.23
CA ALA A 240 -5.45 7.06 8.81
C ALA A 240 -5.16 7.85 10.10
N ASP A 241 -4.81 7.13 11.17
CA ASP A 241 -4.23 7.76 12.37
C ASP A 241 -2.72 7.98 12.19
N LEU A 242 -2.07 7.17 11.34
CA LEU A 242 -0.66 7.28 11.00
C LEU A 242 -0.42 6.95 9.53
N VAL A 243 0.34 7.79 8.84
CA VAL A 243 0.79 7.55 7.47
C VAL A 243 2.29 7.32 7.46
N ILE A 244 2.71 6.15 6.98
CA ILE A 244 4.13 5.78 6.91
C ILE A 244 4.60 5.87 5.46
N ASP A 245 5.49 6.84 5.20
CA ASP A 245 6.35 6.83 4.01
C ASP A 245 7.39 5.70 4.14
N VAL A 246 7.17 4.58 3.45
CA VAL A 246 8.06 3.41 3.57
C VAL A 246 9.42 3.62 2.90
N ASP A 247 9.53 4.56 1.95
CA ASP A 247 10.82 4.88 1.33
C ASP A 247 11.71 5.68 2.28
N ARG A 248 11.09 6.58 3.07
CA ARG A 248 11.78 7.34 4.11
C ARG A 248 12.13 6.45 5.31
N LEU A 249 11.22 5.56 5.72
CA LEU A 249 11.43 4.62 6.85
C LEU A 249 12.75 3.87 6.73
N ALA A 250 13.08 3.45 5.51
CA ALA A 250 14.26 2.65 5.22
C ALA A 250 15.57 3.45 5.12
N ARG A 251 15.52 4.79 5.07
CA ARG A 251 16.66 5.67 4.78
C ARG A 251 16.95 6.69 5.88
N ASP A 252 15.97 6.96 6.74
CA ASP A 252 16.03 7.98 7.78
C ASP A 252 15.74 7.34 9.13
N GLN A 253 16.80 7.10 9.91
CA GLN A 253 16.71 6.46 11.23
C GLN A 253 16.05 7.36 12.29
N ALA A 254 16.10 8.69 12.12
CA ALA A 254 15.35 9.59 13.00
C ALA A 254 13.85 9.42 12.74
N TYR A 255 13.44 9.40 11.47
CA TYR A 255 12.07 9.12 11.09
C TYR A 255 11.60 7.72 11.52
N ALA A 256 12.45 6.69 11.43
CA ALA A 256 12.11 5.37 11.94
C ALA A 256 11.72 5.42 13.44
N ARG A 257 12.54 6.08 14.28
CA ARG A 257 12.23 6.27 15.71
C ARG A 257 10.99 7.11 15.96
N GLU A 258 10.74 8.15 15.14
CA GLU A 258 9.49 8.92 15.21
C GLU A 258 8.27 8.03 14.96
N ILE A 259 8.34 7.13 13.98
CA ILE A 259 7.27 6.19 13.65
C ILE A 259 7.08 5.15 14.76
N GLU A 260 8.16 4.60 15.33
CA GLU A 260 8.08 3.70 16.49
C GLU A 260 7.37 4.38 17.67
N ALA A 261 7.75 5.62 17.97
CA ALA A 261 7.14 6.41 19.05
C ALA A 261 5.65 6.70 18.77
N ALA A 262 5.30 7.02 17.52
CA ALA A 262 3.92 7.27 17.13
C ALA A 262 3.04 6.01 17.25
N ILE A 263 3.55 4.83 16.85
CA ILE A 263 2.83 3.56 17.02
C ILE A 263 2.67 3.23 18.51
N ALA A 264 3.73 3.39 19.31
CA ALA A 264 3.67 3.16 20.74
C ALA A 264 2.67 4.09 21.44
N ALA A 265 2.62 5.36 21.07
CA ALA A 265 1.66 6.31 21.60
C ALA A 265 0.22 6.03 21.14
N GLY A 266 0.04 5.59 19.88
CA GLY A 266 -1.28 5.38 19.28
C GLY A 266 -1.96 4.07 19.68
N CYS A 267 -1.21 2.98 19.82
CA CYS A 267 -1.78 1.66 20.11
C CYS A 267 -1.03 0.85 21.17
N GLY A 268 0.03 1.39 21.78
CA GLY A 268 0.80 0.70 22.83
C GLY A 268 1.78 -0.36 22.34
N VAL A 269 1.69 -0.77 21.07
CA VAL A 269 2.62 -1.74 20.48
C VAL A 269 3.94 -1.07 20.14
N ARG A 270 5.06 -1.77 20.34
CA ARG A 270 6.42 -1.25 20.11
C ARG A 270 7.17 -2.10 19.09
N PRO A 271 6.85 -1.99 17.79
CA PRO A 271 7.70 -2.58 16.77
C PRO A 271 9.05 -1.86 16.77
N ASP A 272 10.12 -2.59 16.46
CA ASP A 272 11.46 -2.02 16.25
C ASP A 272 11.74 -1.96 14.74
N PHE A 273 12.23 -0.84 14.22
CA PHE A 273 12.54 -0.60 12.81
C PHE A 273 14.02 -0.28 12.58
N SER A 274 14.90 -0.47 13.57
CA SER A 274 16.34 -0.22 13.47
C SER A 274 17.02 -1.03 12.35
N ASP A 275 16.46 -2.19 12.02
CA ASP A 275 16.89 -3.06 10.93
C ASP A 275 16.26 -2.73 9.58
N CYS A 276 15.42 -1.69 9.47
CA CYS A 276 14.77 -1.35 8.21
C CYS A 276 15.82 -0.94 7.17
N ARG A 277 15.77 -1.58 6.00
CA ARG A 277 16.69 -1.34 4.89
C ARG A 277 15.91 -1.23 3.59
N ALA A 278 16.34 -0.29 2.73
CA ALA A 278 15.74 -0.12 1.42
C ALA A 278 16.23 -1.27 0.53
N PRO A 279 15.34 -1.97 -0.21
CA PRO A 279 15.81 -2.86 -1.25
C PRO A 279 16.59 -2.06 -2.30
N ALA A 280 17.57 -2.71 -2.93
CA ALA A 280 18.33 -2.10 -4.02
C ALA A 280 17.37 -1.55 -5.11
N PRO A 281 17.61 -0.34 -5.65
CA PRO A 281 16.74 0.24 -6.68
C PRO A 281 16.59 -0.69 -7.89
N HIS A 282 15.37 -0.77 -8.43
CA HIS A 282 15.09 -1.56 -9.63
C HIS A 282 15.56 -0.80 -10.88
N GLY A 283 16.85 -0.89 -11.24
CA GLY A 283 17.42 -0.28 -12.45
C GLY A 283 17.36 1.25 -12.48
N VAL A 284 18.15 1.89 -13.35
CA VAL A 284 18.35 3.36 -13.34
C VAL A 284 17.17 4.12 -13.98
N ALA A 285 16.35 3.48 -14.81
CA ALA A 285 15.18 4.12 -15.44
C ALA A 285 14.01 3.13 -15.65
N PRO A 286 12.76 3.52 -15.34
CA PRO A 286 11.57 2.77 -15.72
C PRO A 286 11.50 2.58 -17.24
N PRO A 287 10.99 1.44 -17.76
CA PRO A 287 10.93 1.18 -19.21
C PRO A 287 9.79 1.95 -19.92
N ILE A 288 9.40 3.11 -19.39
CA ILE A 288 8.29 3.94 -19.84
C ILE A 288 8.56 5.43 -19.56
N GLU A 289 7.89 6.30 -20.31
CA GLU A 289 7.75 7.73 -20.02
C GLU A 289 6.81 7.95 -18.82
N TRP A 290 7.24 7.52 -17.63
CA TRP A 290 6.37 7.40 -16.45
C TRP A 290 5.74 8.73 -16.04
N ARG A 291 6.44 9.86 -16.21
CA ARG A 291 5.89 11.20 -15.91
C ARG A 291 4.69 11.53 -16.79
N LYS A 292 4.81 11.28 -18.10
CA LYS A 292 3.73 11.47 -19.06
C LYS A 292 2.56 10.53 -18.74
N ALA A 293 2.86 9.27 -18.43
CA ALA A 293 1.85 8.28 -18.07
C ALA A 293 1.13 8.66 -16.77
N ALA A 294 1.83 9.21 -15.77
CA ALA A 294 1.24 9.64 -14.51
C ALA A 294 0.29 10.82 -14.68
N ARG A 295 0.70 11.85 -15.42
CA ARG A 295 -0.18 12.99 -15.77
C ARG A 295 -1.44 12.52 -16.49
N ALA A 296 -1.29 11.65 -17.49
CA ALA A 296 -2.42 11.10 -18.23
C ALA A 296 -3.44 10.35 -17.34
N VAL A 297 -2.99 9.68 -16.27
CA VAL A 297 -3.91 9.03 -15.31
C VAL A 297 -4.63 10.08 -14.46
N VAL A 298 -3.89 11.08 -13.95
CA VAL A 298 -4.47 12.14 -13.13
C VAL A 298 -5.50 12.95 -13.92
N ASP A 299 -5.19 13.28 -15.17
CA ASP A 299 -6.10 13.97 -16.08
C ASP A 299 -7.34 13.10 -16.38
N ALA A 300 -7.15 11.83 -16.74
CA ALA A 300 -8.26 10.92 -17.04
C ALA A 300 -9.19 10.69 -15.85
N MET A 301 -8.67 10.73 -14.62
CA MET A 301 -9.45 10.56 -13.39
C MET A 301 -9.95 11.87 -12.78
N GLY A 302 -9.58 13.03 -13.34
CA GLY A 302 -9.93 14.35 -12.80
C GLY A 302 -9.34 14.64 -11.41
N LEU A 303 -8.14 14.14 -11.12
CA LEU A 303 -7.56 14.15 -9.76
C LEU A 303 -6.60 15.31 -9.48
N HIS A 304 -6.58 16.36 -10.31
CA HIS A 304 -5.65 17.47 -10.14
C HIS A 304 -5.79 18.13 -8.75
N GLU A 305 -6.99 18.57 -8.39
CA GLU A 305 -7.27 19.18 -7.07
C GLU A 305 -6.97 18.24 -5.91
N ALA A 306 -7.26 16.94 -6.06
CA ALA A 306 -7.00 15.95 -5.01
C ALA A 306 -5.50 15.70 -4.76
N ILE A 307 -4.62 16.11 -5.67
CA ILE A 307 -3.17 15.88 -5.61
C ILE A 307 -2.38 17.16 -5.33
N VAL A 308 -2.77 18.28 -5.92
CA VAL A 308 -2.06 19.56 -5.79
C VAL A 308 -2.89 20.69 -5.19
N GLY A 309 -4.19 20.45 -4.92
CA GLY A 309 -5.06 21.43 -4.28
C GLY A 309 -4.68 21.69 -2.83
N VAL A 310 -5.26 22.75 -2.26
CA VAL A 310 -4.96 23.21 -0.89
C VAL A 310 -5.23 22.14 0.18
N ASP A 311 -6.24 21.30 -0.05
CA ASP A 311 -6.64 20.22 0.85
C ASP A 311 -6.00 18.86 0.50
N ALA A 312 -5.09 18.83 -0.48
CA ALA A 312 -4.44 17.59 -0.89
C ALA A 312 -3.55 17.04 0.23
N HIS A 313 -3.66 15.74 0.50
CA HIS A 313 -2.83 15.12 1.53
C HIS A 313 -1.34 15.22 1.14
N PRO A 314 -0.45 15.79 1.99
CA PRO A 314 0.92 16.12 1.60
C PRO A 314 1.75 14.94 1.08
N ILE A 315 1.45 13.72 1.55
CA ILE A 315 2.12 12.51 1.04
C ILE A 315 1.90 12.28 -0.46
N LEU A 316 0.69 12.51 -0.97
CA LEU A 316 0.35 12.26 -2.37
C LEU A 316 1.08 13.26 -3.26
N PHE A 317 1.05 14.53 -2.87
CA PHE A 317 1.84 15.57 -3.53
C PHE A 317 3.32 15.20 -3.55
N ARG A 318 3.94 14.86 -2.41
CA ARG A 318 5.37 14.51 -2.38
C ARG A 318 5.72 13.32 -3.27
N LYS A 319 4.88 12.29 -3.32
CA LYS A 319 5.13 11.10 -4.15
C LYS A 319 4.92 11.35 -5.65
N LEU A 320 4.11 12.33 -6.02
CA LEU A 320 3.81 12.64 -7.42
C LEU A 320 4.48 13.92 -7.93
N ALA A 321 5.02 14.77 -7.06
CA ALA A 321 5.72 15.99 -7.43
C ALA A 321 6.80 15.74 -8.50
N PRO A 322 7.59 14.66 -8.47
CA PRO A 322 8.54 14.39 -9.53
C PRO A 322 7.91 14.13 -10.93
N ALA A 323 6.62 13.78 -11.00
CA ALA A 323 5.85 13.66 -12.25
C ALA A 323 5.33 15.02 -12.77
N PHE A 324 5.06 15.94 -11.84
CA PHE A 324 4.46 17.26 -12.11
C PHE A 324 5.49 18.39 -12.18
N ALA A 325 6.70 18.19 -11.67
CA ALA A 325 7.81 19.08 -11.88
C ALA A 325 7.98 19.28 -13.39
N ALA A 326 7.81 20.52 -13.85
CA ALA A 326 8.16 20.91 -15.20
C ALA A 326 9.58 20.37 -15.46
N LEU A 327 9.74 19.59 -16.54
CA LEU A 327 11.07 19.17 -16.97
C LEU A 327 11.93 20.45 -17.02
N PRO A 328 13.18 20.45 -16.52
CA PRO A 328 14.07 21.53 -16.90
C PRO A 328 14.14 21.50 -18.43
N PRO A 329 13.94 22.64 -19.12
CA PRO A 329 14.19 22.67 -20.55
C PRO A 329 15.63 22.20 -20.75
N ALA A 330 15.81 21.18 -21.59
CA ALA A 330 17.13 20.87 -22.12
C ALA A 330 17.68 22.20 -22.69
N ARG A 331 18.80 22.67 -22.11
CA ARG A 331 19.45 24.01 -22.24
C ARG A 331 19.20 24.97 -21.06
N ALA A 332 19.68 24.60 -19.87
CA ALA A 332 20.07 25.60 -18.87
C ALA A 332 21.59 25.73 -18.89
N GLY A 333 22.08 26.90 -19.29
CA GLY A 333 23.49 27.23 -19.46
C GLY A 333 24.27 27.14 -18.15
N VAL A 334 25.60 27.03 -18.30
CA VAL A 334 26.63 26.82 -17.29
C VAL A 334 26.47 27.64 -15.99
N LEU A 335 25.83 28.81 -16.05
CA LEU A 335 25.57 29.67 -14.89
C LEU A 335 24.58 29.08 -13.87
N ALA A 336 23.64 28.22 -14.28
CA ALA A 336 22.69 27.59 -13.36
C ALA A 336 23.36 26.55 -12.44
N ARG A 337 24.47 25.93 -12.87
CA ARG A 337 25.20 24.93 -12.08
C ARG A 337 26.02 25.55 -10.94
N VAL A 338 26.38 26.82 -11.04
CA VAL A 338 27.16 27.52 -10.01
C VAL A 338 26.27 27.97 -8.84
N GLY A 339 24.98 28.26 -9.09
CA GLY A 339 24.03 28.64 -8.06
C GLY A 339 23.67 27.52 -7.08
N GLU A 340 23.49 26.29 -7.57
CA GLU A 340 23.17 25.13 -6.72
C GLU A 340 24.35 24.68 -5.85
N MET A 341 25.59 24.84 -6.33
CA MET A 341 26.79 24.45 -5.57
C MET A 341 27.05 25.38 -4.37
N LEU A 342 26.63 26.65 -4.46
CA LEU A 342 26.78 27.64 -3.38
C LEU A 342 25.64 27.58 -2.35
N ALA A 343 24.42 27.21 -2.77
CA ALA A 343 23.29 27.05 -1.85
C ALA A 343 23.42 25.82 -0.93
N GLY A 344 24.15 24.79 -1.36
CA GLY A 344 24.38 23.56 -0.58
C GLY A 344 25.43 23.67 0.54
N VAL A 345 26.18 24.77 0.62
CA VAL A 345 27.30 24.93 1.59
C VAL A 345 26.94 25.85 2.76
N ALA A 346 25.91 26.70 2.63
CA ALA A 346 25.50 27.59 3.71
C ALA A 346 24.53 26.90 4.70
N GLY A 347 25.09 26.10 5.60
CA GLY A 347 24.39 25.57 6.78
C GLY A 347 23.72 26.67 7.61
N GLY A 348 22.59 26.33 8.22
CA GLY A 348 21.60 27.19 8.89
C GLY A 348 22.06 28.14 10.01
N ALA A 349 23.36 28.36 10.21
CA ALA A 349 23.88 29.39 11.12
C ALA A 349 23.98 30.79 10.47
N ALA A 350 24.00 30.90 9.14
CA ALA A 350 24.12 32.19 8.45
C ALA A 350 22.79 33.00 8.40
N LEU A 351 21.64 32.32 8.43
CA LEU A 351 20.33 33.00 8.39
C LEU A 351 20.01 33.76 9.71
N ALA A 352 20.55 33.31 10.84
CA ALA A 352 20.30 33.93 12.15
C ALA A 352 20.99 35.32 12.32
N ARG A 353 22.06 35.59 11.55
CA ARG A 353 22.76 36.90 11.59
C ARG A 353 22.17 37.94 10.63
N LEU A 354 21.31 37.54 9.70
CA LEU A 354 20.63 38.46 8.77
C LEU A 354 19.32 39.02 9.37
N GLN A 355 18.65 38.29 10.25
CA GLN A 355 17.41 38.75 10.90
C GLN A 355 17.64 39.82 11.99
N THR A 356 18.85 39.93 12.56
CA THR A 356 19.17 40.94 13.58
C THR A 356 19.47 42.32 12.98
N LYS A 357 19.79 42.42 11.69
CA LYS A 357 20.08 43.70 11.00
C LYS A 357 18.85 44.43 10.45
N PHE A 358 17.71 43.75 10.30
CA PHE A 358 16.46 44.36 9.81
C PHE A 358 15.51 44.87 10.91
N ARG A 359 15.94 44.84 12.18
CA ARG A 359 15.18 45.42 13.31
C ARG A 359 15.73 46.76 13.82
N ARG A 360 16.70 47.34 13.12
CA ARG A 360 17.16 48.72 13.32
C ARG A 360 17.42 49.36 11.96
N ALA A 361 16.36 49.77 11.30
CA ALA A 361 16.34 50.75 10.21
C ALA A 361 14.99 51.46 10.26
#